data_AF-A0A922VN27-F1
#
_entry.id   AF-A0A922VN27-F1
#
_cell.length_a   1.000
_cell.length_b   1.000
_cell.length_c   1.000
_cell.angle_alpha   90.00
_cell.angle_beta   90.00
_cell.angle_gamma   90.00
#
_symmetry.space_group_name_H-M   'P 1'
#
loop_
_entity.id
_entity.type
_entity.pdbx_description
1 polymer ?
#
loop_
_entity_poly.entity_id
_entity_poly.type
_entity_poly.pdbx_seq_one_letter_code
_entity_poly.pdbx_strand_id
1 'polypeptide(L)'
;MLDGDVLRVAWARSMRFVLGWADPAGTKPGVVSSGHARWVLAERRAVHGVSPASAVDVLIYARGALDRPSEGAVANTGRFVISDHLAGDGMASVLQAFELDGKLILRDRFGANTGLLAVSVDGRHAVVETMNNAVDPQSSNRLLAYDLDQGTRLWDIPRRTNIGRLWIDQYKGTVGCLTRAGRLATVLLMTGEADDNWDPIGSEDNNLTERVPDQGFGDPFWELEVLEAGVRWKLATASQARALRMLARSERIVDALFGYPRRQARCLRLHGQILERLGRPDDAVRAYRRGLDYDPRLGVRRRLKGLGFASAAYPRSAPRPTTEPDLRPYASTTCPSCGAGLSPLPRAKSKCRACGSQIWVRGAPDGRRHLLRHDQLDAHQARWDQWWGRAQPGAE
;
A
#
# COMPACT_ATOMS: atom_id res chain seq x y z
N MET A 1 -2.90 -22.14 0.19
CA MET A 1 -2.54 -20.70 0.15
C MET A 1 -1.56 -20.48 1.29
N LEU A 2 -0.62 -19.53 1.18
CA LEU A 2 0.45 -19.38 2.18
C LEU A 2 -0.16 -19.16 3.58
N ASP A 3 -0.01 -20.14 4.47
CA ASP A 3 -0.46 -20.07 5.86
C ASP A 3 0.57 -19.24 6.66
N GLY A 4 0.22 -18.01 7.07
CA GLY A 4 1.08 -17.13 7.87
C GLY A 4 0.75 -15.65 7.73
N ASP A 5 0.65 -14.96 8.86
CA ASP A 5 -0.12 -13.72 9.10
C ASP A 5 0.30 -12.40 8.40
N VAL A 6 1.22 -12.36 7.43
CA VAL A 6 1.39 -11.18 6.56
C VAL A 6 1.88 -11.61 5.18
N LEU A 7 0.97 -11.72 4.22
CA LEU A 7 1.32 -11.92 2.81
C LEU A 7 1.75 -10.58 2.19
N ARG A 8 3.03 -10.47 1.83
CA ARG A 8 3.55 -9.41 0.96
C ARG A 8 3.48 -9.87 -0.48
N VAL A 9 3.25 -8.93 -1.39
CA VAL A 9 3.16 -9.21 -2.83
C VAL A 9 3.84 -8.12 -3.65
N ALA A 10 4.46 -8.52 -4.75
CA ALA A 10 4.97 -7.65 -5.80
C ALA A 10 4.33 -8.06 -7.13
N TRP A 11 3.84 -7.05 -7.87
CA TRP A 11 3.20 -7.26 -9.16
C TRP A 11 4.12 -6.82 -10.29
N ALA A 12 4.13 -7.60 -11.37
CA ALA A 12 4.78 -7.17 -12.60
C ALA A 12 4.02 -5.97 -13.17
N ARG A 13 4.72 -5.11 -13.94
CA ARG A 13 4.10 -3.93 -14.55
C ARG A 13 2.93 -4.28 -15.47
N SER A 14 2.93 -5.46 -16.08
CA SER A 14 1.86 -6.02 -16.89
C SER A 14 0.65 -6.49 -16.08
N MET A 15 0.76 -6.59 -14.75
CA MET A 15 -0.21 -7.23 -13.85
C MET A 15 -0.46 -8.72 -14.15
N ARG A 16 0.38 -9.32 -15.01
CA ARG A 16 0.31 -10.75 -15.38
C ARG A 16 0.91 -11.63 -14.30
N PHE A 17 2.04 -11.24 -13.74
CA PHE A 17 2.76 -12.01 -12.74
C PHE A 17 2.66 -11.36 -11.36
N VAL A 18 2.56 -12.20 -10.33
CA VAL A 18 2.60 -11.82 -8.92
C VAL A 18 3.59 -12.72 -8.19
N LEU A 19 4.53 -12.09 -7.50
CA LEU A 19 5.40 -12.72 -6.53
C LEU A 19 4.79 -12.49 -5.15
N GLY A 20 4.54 -13.55 -4.39
CA GLY A 20 4.05 -13.48 -3.01
C GLY A 20 5.03 -14.13 -2.05
N TRP A 21 5.22 -13.54 -0.88
CA TRP A 21 6.02 -14.11 0.21
C TRP A 21 5.43 -13.75 1.57
N ALA A 22 5.72 -14.56 2.57
CA ALA A 22 5.33 -14.31 3.95
C ALA A 22 6.56 -14.22 4.83
N ASP A 23 6.68 -13.15 5.62
CA ASP A 23 7.66 -13.08 6.70
C ASP A 23 7.09 -13.82 7.91
N PRO A 24 7.70 -14.92 8.40
CA PRO A 24 7.24 -15.63 9.58
C PRO A 24 7.21 -14.77 10.86
N ALA A 25 7.93 -13.64 10.90
CA ALA A 25 7.88 -12.67 12.00
C ALA A 25 6.71 -11.65 11.89
N GLY A 26 6.00 -11.61 10.75
CA GLY A 26 5.01 -10.58 10.44
C GLY A 26 5.63 -9.18 10.25
N THR A 27 4.97 -8.12 10.71
CA THR A 27 5.48 -6.72 10.66
C THR A 27 6.34 -6.34 11.87
N LYS A 28 6.62 -7.26 12.80
CA LYS A 28 7.35 -6.93 14.03
C LYS A 28 8.86 -6.82 13.75
N PRO A 29 9.51 -5.70 14.10
CA PRO A 29 10.96 -5.64 14.16
C PRO A 29 11.46 -6.63 15.22
N GLY A 30 12.44 -7.47 14.90
CA GLY A 30 12.97 -8.49 15.82
C GLY A 30 13.73 -9.61 15.14
N VAL A 31 14.50 -10.36 15.94
CA VAL A 31 15.27 -11.55 15.56
C VAL A 31 14.32 -12.74 15.39
N VAL A 32 14.45 -13.47 14.28
CA VAL A 32 13.79 -14.77 14.11
C VAL A 32 14.87 -15.83 14.23
N SER A 33 14.73 -16.74 15.19
CA SER A 33 15.71 -17.81 15.48
C SER A 33 15.72 -18.93 14.45
N SER A 34 14.64 -19.09 13.68
CA SER A 34 14.52 -20.00 12.55
C SER A 34 13.31 -19.63 11.70
N GLY A 35 13.50 -19.41 10.40
CA GLY A 35 12.41 -19.13 9.48
C GLY A 35 12.42 -20.10 8.31
N HIS A 36 11.31 -20.76 8.03
CA HIS A 36 11.06 -21.43 6.76
C HIS A 36 9.99 -20.63 6.02
N ALA A 37 10.32 -19.39 5.68
CA ALA A 37 9.44 -18.54 4.91
C ALA A 37 9.29 -19.11 3.50
N ARG A 38 8.11 -18.96 2.90
CA ARG A 38 7.82 -19.44 1.54
C ARG A 38 7.57 -18.27 0.61
N TRP A 39 8.06 -18.40 -0.61
CA TRP A 39 7.69 -17.52 -1.72
C TRP A 39 7.00 -18.33 -2.82
N VAL A 40 6.14 -17.66 -3.59
CA VAL A 40 5.42 -18.21 -4.72
C VAL A 40 5.42 -17.20 -5.87
N LEU A 41 5.72 -17.67 -7.07
CA LEU A 41 5.48 -16.92 -8.29
C LEU A 41 4.26 -17.50 -9.00
N ALA A 42 3.32 -16.63 -9.34
CA ALA A 42 2.11 -17.02 -10.02
C ALA A 42 1.78 -16.07 -11.18
N GLU A 43 1.10 -16.62 -12.18
CA GLU A 43 0.50 -15.89 -13.30
C GLU A 43 -1.01 -15.81 -13.12
N ARG A 44 -1.53 -14.59 -13.29
CA ARG A 44 -2.96 -14.32 -13.44
C ARG A 44 -3.37 -14.50 -14.89
N ARG A 45 -4.20 -15.49 -15.17
CA ARG A 45 -4.82 -15.70 -16.49
C ARG A 45 -6.25 -15.16 -16.50
N ALA A 46 -6.59 -14.43 -17.56
CA ALA A 46 -7.97 -14.08 -17.82
C ALA A 46 -8.71 -15.34 -18.31
N VAL A 47 -9.78 -15.71 -17.63
CA VAL A 47 -10.66 -16.79 -18.11
C VAL A 47 -11.56 -16.20 -19.19
N HIS A 48 -11.34 -16.56 -20.45
CA HIS A 48 -12.24 -16.16 -21.54
C HIS A 48 -13.61 -16.83 -21.35
N GLY A 49 -14.68 -16.03 -21.35
CA GLY A 49 -16.06 -16.53 -21.29
C GLY A 49 -16.76 -16.46 -19.93
N VAL A 50 -16.10 -15.99 -18.87
CA VAL A 50 -16.71 -15.76 -17.56
C VAL A 50 -16.80 -14.26 -17.30
N SER A 51 -17.94 -13.77 -16.79
CA SER A 51 -18.12 -12.37 -16.38
C SER A 51 -16.97 -11.92 -15.47
N PRO A 52 -16.41 -10.70 -15.63
CA PRO A 52 -15.13 -10.25 -15.05
C PRO A 52 -15.04 -10.22 -13.51
N ALA A 53 -16.07 -10.69 -12.80
CA ALA A 53 -16.17 -10.66 -11.35
C ALA A 53 -15.82 -11.99 -10.65
N SER A 54 -15.64 -13.13 -11.34
CA SER A 54 -15.80 -14.42 -10.63
C SER A 54 -14.89 -15.61 -10.97
N ALA A 55 -13.93 -15.52 -11.90
CA ALA A 55 -12.89 -16.56 -12.01
C ALA A 55 -11.59 -15.98 -12.55
N VAL A 56 -10.55 -16.00 -11.72
CA VAL A 56 -9.16 -15.78 -12.16
C VAL A 56 -8.47 -17.11 -12.05
N ASP A 57 -8.06 -17.68 -13.19
CA ASP A 57 -7.17 -18.84 -13.16
C ASP A 57 -5.77 -18.36 -12.75
N VAL A 58 -5.22 -19.04 -11.75
CA VAL A 58 -3.89 -18.76 -11.23
C VAL A 58 -3.00 -19.94 -11.57
N LEU A 59 -2.03 -19.74 -12.47
CA LEU A 59 -1.00 -20.73 -12.73
C LEU A 59 0.21 -20.46 -11.85
N ILE A 60 0.61 -21.43 -11.04
CA ILE A 60 1.80 -21.32 -10.20
C ILE A 60 2.99 -21.87 -10.97
N TYR A 61 4.00 -21.02 -11.18
CA TYR A 61 5.20 -21.38 -11.93
C TYR A 61 6.32 -21.89 -11.01
N ALA A 62 6.52 -21.22 -9.87
CA ALA A 62 7.63 -21.53 -9.00
C ALA A 62 7.27 -21.31 -7.52
N ARG A 63 7.96 -22.06 -6.65
CA ARG A 63 7.91 -21.92 -5.20
C ARG A 63 9.28 -22.21 -4.63
N GLY A 64 9.58 -21.58 -3.50
CA GLY A 64 10.79 -21.89 -2.77
C GLY A 64 10.70 -21.44 -1.32
N ALA A 65 11.81 -21.63 -0.62
CA ALA A 65 11.97 -21.25 0.77
C ALA A 65 13.11 -20.24 0.93
N LEU A 66 12.94 -19.36 1.91
CA LEU A 66 13.91 -18.38 2.38
C LEU A 66 13.84 -18.33 3.90
N ASP A 67 14.83 -17.74 4.54
CA ASP A 67 14.83 -17.63 6.00
C ASP A 67 13.88 -16.49 6.42
N ARG A 68 14.12 -15.29 5.88
CA ARG A 68 13.39 -14.07 6.20
C ARG A 68 13.28 -13.14 4.98
N PRO A 69 12.35 -13.41 4.05
CA PRO A 69 12.16 -12.60 2.87
C PRO A 69 11.64 -11.21 3.23
N SER A 70 12.34 -10.19 2.78
CA SER A 70 12.10 -8.80 3.18
C SER A 70 11.45 -7.97 2.07
N GLU A 71 11.93 -8.10 0.85
CA GLU A 71 11.48 -7.34 -0.31
C GLU A 71 11.56 -8.16 -1.60
N GLY A 72 10.74 -7.85 -2.60
CA GLY A 72 10.72 -8.58 -3.87
C GLY A 72 10.15 -7.77 -5.04
N ALA A 73 10.58 -8.11 -6.26
CA ALA A 73 10.09 -7.48 -7.48
C ALA A 73 10.08 -8.49 -8.63
N VAL A 74 9.12 -8.34 -9.55
CA VAL A 74 8.91 -9.26 -10.67
C VAL A 74 8.72 -8.49 -11.99
N ALA A 75 9.37 -8.97 -13.05
CA ALA A 75 9.34 -8.41 -14.39
C ALA A 75 8.14 -8.93 -15.20
N ASN A 76 7.89 -8.33 -16.37
CA ASN A 76 6.80 -8.79 -17.25
C ASN A 76 7.10 -10.15 -17.91
N THR A 77 8.35 -10.58 -17.89
CA THR A 77 8.79 -11.91 -18.32
C THR A 77 8.57 -12.98 -17.25
N GLY A 78 8.26 -12.56 -16.02
CA GLY A 78 8.13 -13.45 -14.85
C GLY A 78 9.45 -13.72 -14.14
N ARG A 79 10.59 -13.27 -14.67
CA ARG A 79 11.83 -13.17 -13.88
C ARG A 79 11.63 -12.29 -12.67
N PHE A 80 12.23 -12.66 -11.55
CA PHE A 80 12.01 -11.95 -10.30
C PHE A 80 13.26 -11.94 -9.44
N VAL A 81 13.30 -10.96 -8.53
CA VAL A 81 14.30 -10.84 -7.49
C VAL A 81 13.62 -10.81 -6.13
N ILE A 82 14.29 -11.38 -5.13
CA ILE A 82 13.83 -11.38 -3.75
C ILE A 82 15.03 -11.26 -2.82
N SER A 83 14.87 -10.41 -1.80
CA SER A 83 15.85 -10.21 -0.74
C SER A 83 15.47 -11.04 0.48
N ASP A 84 16.47 -11.66 1.09
CA ASP A 84 16.38 -12.42 2.33
C ASP A 84 17.28 -11.78 3.38
N HIS A 85 16.73 -11.37 4.53
CA HIS A 85 17.48 -10.81 5.66
C HIS A 85 18.09 -11.89 6.57
N LEU A 86 17.95 -13.16 6.20
CA LEU A 86 18.47 -14.31 6.92
C LEU A 86 17.85 -14.47 8.33
N ALA A 87 18.01 -15.65 8.91
CA ALA A 87 17.72 -15.85 10.33
C ALA A 87 18.88 -15.29 11.19
N GLY A 88 18.56 -14.86 12.41
CA GLY A 88 19.54 -14.35 13.38
C GLY A 88 19.49 -12.83 13.62
N ASP A 89 20.50 -12.35 14.34
CA ASP A 89 20.66 -10.96 14.80
C ASP A 89 21.66 -10.14 13.96
N GLY A 90 22.27 -10.77 12.97
CA GLY A 90 23.18 -10.12 12.03
C GLY A 90 22.45 -9.16 11.09
N MET A 91 23.08 -8.01 10.82
CA MET A 91 22.70 -7.13 9.72
C MET A 91 23.28 -7.69 8.41
N ALA A 92 22.68 -8.77 7.90
CA ALA A 92 23.14 -9.42 6.68
C ALA A 92 21.96 -9.74 5.79
N SER A 93 22.21 -9.83 4.48
CA SER A 93 21.17 -10.23 3.56
C SER A 93 21.72 -10.93 2.33
N VAL A 94 20.82 -11.57 1.60
CA VAL A 94 21.10 -12.19 0.31
C VAL A 94 20.07 -11.68 -0.69
N LEU A 95 20.54 -11.13 -1.80
CA LEU A 95 19.71 -10.91 -2.99
C LEU A 95 19.76 -12.16 -3.85
N GLN A 96 18.60 -12.64 -4.27
CA GLN A 96 18.47 -13.76 -5.19
C GLN A 96 17.64 -13.34 -6.41
N ALA A 97 18.12 -13.69 -7.60
CA ALA A 97 17.37 -13.54 -8.84
C ALA A 97 17.03 -14.91 -9.43
N PHE A 98 15.85 -15.01 -10.03
CA PHE A 98 15.31 -16.26 -10.53
C PHE A 98 14.66 -16.09 -11.90
N GLU A 99 14.73 -17.15 -12.69
CA GLU A 99 13.92 -17.35 -13.89
C GLU A 99 12.45 -17.61 -13.53
N LEU A 100 11.56 -17.55 -14.54
CA LEU A 100 10.13 -17.83 -14.39
C LEU A 100 9.84 -19.18 -13.71
N ASP A 101 10.63 -20.21 -14.01
CA ASP A 101 10.49 -21.57 -13.46
C ASP A 101 11.09 -21.73 -12.06
N GLY A 102 11.69 -20.67 -11.50
CA GLY A 102 12.35 -20.70 -10.20
C GLY A 102 13.81 -21.15 -10.25
N LYS A 103 14.41 -21.32 -11.44
CA LYS A 103 15.85 -21.56 -11.56
C LYS A 103 16.62 -20.32 -11.11
N LEU A 104 17.60 -20.51 -10.22
CA LEU A 104 18.45 -19.44 -9.71
C LEU A 104 19.34 -18.89 -10.85
N ILE A 105 19.33 -17.56 -11.00
CA ILE A 105 20.20 -16.82 -11.92
C ILE A 105 21.47 -16.37 -11.18
N LEU A 106 21.29 -15.66 -10.05
CA LEU A 106 22.38 -15.18 -9.22
C LEU A 106 21.99 -15.17 -7.75
N ARG A 107 23.01 -15.24 -6.88
CA ARG A 107 22.91 -15.11 -5.43
C ARG A 107 24.06 -14.24 -4.94
N ASP A 108 23.73 -13.11 -4.32
CA ASP A 108 24.71 -12.14 -3.86
C ASP A 108 24.49 -11.82 -2.38
N ARG A 109 25.56 -11.86 -1.59
CA ARG A 109 25.50 -11.75 -0.13
C ARG A 109 26.12 -10.43 0.33
N PHE A 110 25.46 -9.77 1.26
CA PHE A 110 25.90 -8.52 1.84
C PHE A 110 26.02 -8.65 3.36
N GLY A 111 27.02 -8.01 3.94
CA GLY A 111 27.10 -7.77 5.38
C GLY A 111 26.25 -6.57 5.79
N ALA A 112 25.15 -6.29 5.10
CA ALA A 112 24.15 -5.30 5.48
C ALA A 112 22.77 -5.81 5.07
N ASN A 113 21.71 -5.33 5.71
CA ASN A 113 20.34 -5.60 5.25
C ASN A 113 20.09 -4.86 3.94
N THR A 114 19.43 -5.51 2.98
CA THR A 114 18.93 -4.86 1.77
C THR A 114 17.68 -4.03 2.07
N GLY A 115 17.52 -2.93 1.33
CA GLY A 115 16.36 -2.04 1.39
C GLY A 115 15.50 -2.17 0.14
N LEU A 116 15.28 -1.05 -0.55
CA LEU A 116 14.57 -1.01 -1.81
C LEU A 116 15.28 -1.84 -2.90
N LEU A 117 14.47 -2.44 -3.77
CA LEU A 117 14.94 -3.11 -4.97
C LEU A 117 13.99 -2.85 -6.14
N ALA A 118 14.48 -3.05 -7.36
CA ALA A 118 13.67 -3.02 -8.56
C ALA A 118 14.22 -3.98 -9.62
N VAL A 119 13.33 -4.44 -10.48
CA VAL A 119 13.67 -5.22 -11.68
C VAL A 119 13.17 -4.49 -12.91
N SER A 120 13.92 -4.55 -14.00
CA SER A 120 13.54 -3.97 -15.27
C SER A 120 12.34 -4.71 -15.85
N VAL A 121 11.51 -4.03 -16.64
CA VAL A 121 10.27 -4.60 -17.20
C VAL A 121 10.52 -5.86 -18.05
N ASP A 122 11.67 -5.94 -18.71
CA ASP A 122 12.12 -7.07 -19.53
C ASP A 122 12.82 -8.17 -18.70
N GLY A 123 13.07 -7.93 -17.41
CA GLY A 123 13.75 -8.88 -16.53
C GLY A 123 15.23 -9.07 -16.82
N ARG A 124 15.87 -8.13 -17.53
CA ARG A 124 17.31 -8.16 -17.81
C ARG A 124 18.17 -7.54 -16.73
N HIS A 125 17.62 -6.62 -15.94
CA HIS A 125 18.40 -5.87 -14.97
C HIS A 125 17.69 -5.82 -13.63
N ALA A 126 18.48 -5.81 -12.56
CA ALA A 126 18.00 -5.56 -11.22
C ALA A 126 18.86 -4.51 -10.53
N VAL A 127 18.25 -3.79 -9.59
CA VAL A 127 18.93 -2.87 -8.70
C VAL A 127 18.50 -3.13 -7.27
N VAL A 128 19.42 -2.96 -6.33
CA VAL A 128 19.16 -3.09 -4.90
C VAL A 128 19.98 -2.07 -4.14
N GLU A 129 19.43 -1.54 -3.06
CA GLU A 129 20.23 -0.81 -2.07
C GLU A 129 20.53 -1.68 -0.84
N THR A 130 21.65 -1.39 -0.20
CA THR A 130 21.94 -1.86 1.15
C THR A 130 21.76 -0.73 2.16
N MET A 131 21.31 -1.10 3.35
CA MET A 131 21.06 -0.19 4.47
C MET A 131 22.36 0.12 5.21
N ASN A 132 22.27 1.06 6.14
CA ASN A 132 23.40 1.41 6.99
C ASN A 132 23.78 0.20 7.87
N ASN A 133 25.04 -0.20 7.81
CA ASN A 133 25.69 -1.03 8.79
C ASN A 133 26.99 -0.38 9.27
N ALA A 134 27.04 0.04 10.53
CA ALA A 134 28.23 0.67 11.10
C ALA A 134 29.40 -0.31 11.29
N VAL A 135 29.13 -1.62 11.42
CA VAL A 135 30.17 -2.64 11.64
C VAL A 135 30.72 -3.24 10.34
N ASP A 136 30.03 -3.04 9.22
CA ASP A 136 30.53 -3.39 7.87
C ASP A 136 30.37 -2.19 6.93
N PRO A 137 31.34 -1.25 6.94
CA PRO A 137 31.32 -0.08 6.07
C PRO A 137 31.38 -0.40 4.58
N GLN A 138 31.85 -1.59 4.18
CA GLN A 138 31.96 -1.98 2.78
C GLN A 138 30.58 -2.35 2.20
N SER A 139 29.78 -3.07 2.98
CA SER A 139 28.41 -3.43 2.61
C SER A 139 27.40 -2.33 2.95
N SER A 140 27.77 -1.32 3.72
CA SER A 140 26.89 -0.26 4.21
C SER A 140 26.56 0.78 3.14
N ASN A 141 25.29 1.17 3.05
CA ASN A 141 24.81 2.26 2.18
C ASN A 141 25.35 2.14 0.74
N ARG A 142 25.04 1.03 0.07
CA ARG A 142 25.44 0.76 -1.31
C ARG A 142 24.22 0.80 -2.23
N LEU A 143 24.44 1.16 -3.49
CA LEU A 143 23.49 0.94 -4.58
C LEU A 143 24.19 0.06 -5.61
N LEU A 144 23.56 -1.06 -5.95
CA LEU A 144 24.14 -2.06 -6.83
C LEU A 144 23.20 -2.33 -8.00
N ALA A 145 23.76 -2.57 -9.18
CA ALA A 145 23.03 -3.02 -10.35
C ALA A 145 23.58 -4.33 -10.90
N TYR A 146 22.71 -5.09 -11.54
CA TYR A 146 22.97 -6.43 -12.05
C TYR A 146 22.48 -6.58 -13.48
N ASP A 147 23.23 -7.35 -14.25
CA ASP A 147 22.80 -7.96 -15.50
C ASP A 147 22.35 -9.38 -15.18
N LEU A 148 21.04 -9.63 -15.31
CA LEU A 148 20.41 -10.92 -15.04
C LEU A 148 20.51 -11.88 -16.23
N ASP A 149 20.78 -11.41 -17.44
CA ASP A 149 21.08 -12.30 -18.58
C ASP A 149 22.45 -12.94 -18.38
N GLN A 150 23.42 -12.19 -17.84
CA GLN A 150 24.77 -12.68 -17.54
C GLN A 150 24.92 -13.24 -16.12
N GLY A 151 23.99 -12.93 -15.21
CA GLY A 151 24.09 -13.31 -13.80
C GLY A 151 25.22 -12.60 -13.07
N THR A 152 25.59 -11.40 -13.50
CA THR A 152 26.75 -10.64 -13.00
C THR A 152 26.35 -9.29 -12.42
N ARG A 153 27.20 -8.78 -11.53
CA ARG A 153 27.08 -7.41 -11.01
C ARG A 153 27.66 -6.44 -12.04
N LEU A 154 26.90 -5.42 -12.44
CA LEU A 154 27.35 -4.37 -13.34
C LEU A 154 28.22 -3.35 -12.60
N TRP A 155 27.74 -2.87 -11.47
CA TRP A 155 28.45 -1.90 -10.64
C TRP A 155 27.92 -1.91 -9.20
N ASP A 156 28.72 -1.30 -8.33
CA ASP A 156 28.48 -1.18 -6.91
C ASP A 156 29.02 0.17 -6.44
N ILE A 157 28.14 1.13 -6.21
CA ILE A 157 28.50 2.50 -5.87
C ILE A 157 28.00 2.86 -4.47
N PRO A 158 28.63 3.84 -3.78
CA PRO A 158 28.09 4.37 -2.55
C PRO A 158 26.69 4.97 -2.79
N ARG A 159 25.71 4.54 -1.99
CA ARG A 159 24.41 5.21 -1.89
C ARG A 159 24.61 6.53 -1.19
N ARG A 160 24.58 7.61 -1.97
CA ARG A 160 24.79 8.96 -1.45
C ARG A 160 23.52 9.60 -0.91
N THR A 161 22.32 9.08 -1.21
CA THR A 161 21.09 9.72 -0.74
C THR A 161 20.11 8.71 -0.11
N ASN A 162 19.24 9.18 0.77
CA ASN A 162 18.15 8.36 1.32
C ASN A 162 17.08 8.15 0.25
N ILE A 163 17.03 6.95 -0.32
CA ILE A 163 16.10 6.61 -1.38
C ILE A 163 14.72 6.30 -0.77
N GLY A 164 13.69 6.99 -1.26
CA GLY A 164 12.29 6.72 -0.96
C GLY A 164 11.64 5.80 -2.00
N ARG A 165 12.10 5.85 -3.26
CA ARG A 165 11.71 4.93 -4.32
C ARG A 165 12.86 4.67 -5.28
N LEU A 166 12.91 3.44 -5.79
CA LEU A 166 13.90 2.95 -6.73
C LEU A 166 13.20 2.32 -7.93
N TRP A 167 13.64 2.62 -9.16
CA TRP A 167 13.13 1.97 -10.37
C TRP A 167 14.18 1.96 -11.48
N ILE A 168 13.94 1.16 -12.52
CA ILE A 168 14.75 1.14 -13.74
C ILE A 168 13.93 1.75 -14.88
N ASP A 169 14.41 2.86 -15.45
CA ASP A 169 13.90 3.44 -16.69
C ASP A 169 14.69 2.86 -17.87
N GLN A 170 14.19 1.75 -18.40
CA GLN A 170 14.82 1.05 -19.53
C GLN A 170 14.93 1.89 -20.80
N TYR A 171 13.97 2.79 -21.03
CA TYR A 171 13.97 3.61 -22.23
C TYR A 171 15.13 4.61 -22.20
N LYS A 172 15.44 5.12 -21.00
CA LYS A 172 16.58 6.02 -20.79
C LYS A 172 17.88 5.30 -20.45
N GLY A 173 17.82 4.00 -20.17
CA GLY A 173 18.98 3.25 -19.67
C GLY A 173 19.46 3.76 -18.31
N THR A 174 18.54 4.14 -17.42
CA THR A 174 18.89 4.70 -16.10
C THR A 174 18.19 3.99 -14.95
N VAL A 175 18.80 4.09 -13.78
CA VAL A 175 18.21 3.83 -12.47
C VAL A 175 17.70 5.16 -11.94
N GLY A 176 16.41 5.24 -11.69
CA GLY A 176 15.78 6.41 -11.09
C GLY A 176 15.62 6.24 -9.58
N CYS A 177 16.01 7.26 -8.84
CA CYS A 177 15.90 7.32 -7.41
C CYS A 177 15.09 8.57 -7.02
N LEU A 178 13.96 8.38 -6.36
CA LEU A 178 13.25 9.47 -5.70
C LEU A 178 13.73 9.50 -4.25
N THR A 179 14.44 10.55 -3.87
CA THR A 179 14.94 10.70 -2.51
C THR A 179 13.78 10.94 -1.54
N ARG A 180 13.99 10.68 -0.24
CA ARG A 180 13.01 11.05 0.79
C ARG A 180 12.78 12.56 0.89
N ALA A 181 13.74 13.37 0.44
CA ALA A 181 13.60 14.81 0.28
C ALA A 181 12.83 15.21 -1.00
N GLY A 182 12.40 14.23 -1.81
CA GLY A 182 11.59 14.43 -3.01
C GLY A 182 12.37 14.89 -4.24
N ARG A 183 13.70 14.74 -4.23
CA ARG A 183 14.55 14.98 -5.41
C ARG A 183 14.58 13.75 -6.30
N LEU A 184 14.62 13.98 -7.61
CA LEU A 184 14.95 12.93 -8.56
C LEU A 184 16.46 12.93 -8.76
N ALA A 185 17.09 11.80 -8.48
CA ALA A 185 18.46 11.52 -8.89
C ALA A 185 18.45 10.33 -9.86
N THR A 186 19.40 10.34 -10.80
CA THR A 186 19.53 9.27 -11.80
C THR A 186 20.94 8.74 -11.85
N VAL A 187 21.03 7.43 -12.10
CA VAL A 187 22.30 6.73 -12.31
C VAL A 187 22.23 6.00 -13.63
N LEU A 188 23.25 6.12 -14.48
CA LEU A 188 23.33 5.37 -15.73
C LEU A 188 23.39 3.88 -15.42
N LEU A 189 22.46 3.11 -15.99
CA LEU A 189 22.28 1.69 -15.66
C LEU A 189 23.50 0.86 -16.03
N MET A 190 24.23 1.22 -17.08
CA MET A 190 25.36 0.42 -17.56
C MET A 190 26.68 0.76 -16.88
N THR A 191 26.86 2.00 -16.42
CA THR A 191 28.16 2.49 -15.93
C THR A 191 28.18 2.82 -14.44
N GLY A 192 27.01 3.05 -13.83
CA GLY A 192 26.93 3.52 -12.43
C GLY A 192 27.26 5.01 -12.28
N GLU A 193 27.43 5.75 -13.38
CA GLU A 193 27.64 7.19 -13.35
C GLU A 193 26.35 7.89 -12.92
N ALA A 194 26.44 8.68 -11.84
CA ALA A 194 25.31 9.39 -11.28
C ALA A 194 25.24 10.83 -11.79
N ASP A 195 24.03 11.38 -11.89
CA ASP A 195 23.82 12.79 -12.19
C ASP A 195 24.17 13.70 -10.99
N ASP A 196 24.20 15.00 -11.25
CA ASP A 196 24.53 16.01 -10.24
C ASP A 196 23.51 16.08 -9.08
N ASN A 197 22.33 15.47 -9.22
CA ASN A 197 21.33 15.39 -8.15
C ASN A 197 21.59 14.21 -7.18
N TRP A 198 22.64 13.41 -7.41
CA TRP A 198 23.08 12.34 -6.52
C TRP A 198 23.85 12.88 -5.32
N ASP A 199 23.13 13.64 -4.49
CA ASP A 199 23.68 14.37 -3.35
C ASP A 199 24.10 13.44 -2.19
N PRO A 200 25.03 13.86 -1.31
CA PRO A 200 25.41 13.16 -0.08
C PRO A 200 24.32 13.08 0.99
N ILE A 201 24.40 12.07 1.87
CA ILE A 201 23.42 11.82 2.91
C ILE A 201 23.58 12.96 3.92
N GLY A 202 22.57 13.83 4.04
CA GLY A 202 22.58 14.96 4.97
C GLY A 202 22.70 16.35 4.34
N SER A 203 22.73 16.48 3.00
CA SER A 203 22.53 17.78 2.36
C SER A 203 21.06 18.19 2.44
N GLU A 204 20.72 19.00 3.44
CA GLU A 204 19.41 19.65 3.54
C GLU A 204 19.25 20.63 2.37
N ASP A 205 18.42 20.29 1.39
CA ASP A 205 17.77 21.30 0.56
C ASP A 205 16.47 20.71 -0.02
N ASN A 206 15.38 21.00 0.69
CA ASN A 206 14.02 20.64 0.32
C ASN A 206 13.49 21.58 -0.76
N ASN A 207 13.45 21.17 -2.02
CA ASN A 207 12.60 21.81 -3.03
C ASN A 207 11.79 20.75 -3.80
N LEU A 208 10.58 20.52 -3.29
CA LEU A 208 9.57 19.59 -3.78
C LEU A 208 8.82 20.13 -5.00
N THR A 209 9.49 20.42 -6.10
CA THR A 209 8.81 20.61 -7.39
C THR A 209 9.84 20.61 -8.50
N GLU A 210 10.19 19.45 -9.05
CA GLU A 210 10.29 19.30 -10.50
C GLU A 210 10.69 17.86 -10.88
N ARG A 211 10.06 17.38 -11.96
CA ARG A 211 10.40 16.17 -12.71
C ARG A 211 10.29 14.85 -11.94
N VAL A 212 9.06 14.35 -11.80
CA VAL A 212 8.80 12.90 -11.72
C VAL A 212 8.39 12.42 -13.11
N PRO A 213 9.23 11.66 -13.84
CA PRO A 213 8.85 11.01 -15.08
C PRO A 213 7.67 10.05 -14.82
N ASP A 214 6.81 9.90 -15.82
CA ASP A 214 5.58 9.07 -15.84
C ASP A 214 5.87 7.55 -15.78
N GLN A 215 6.99 7.13 -15.19
CA GLN A 215 7.56 5.78 -15.24
C GLN A 215 7.90 5.31 -13.82
N GLY A 216 6.98 4.60 -13.16
CA GLY A 216 7.24 4.07 -11.81
C GLY A 216 6.06 3.33 -11.20
N PHE A 217 5.52 2.33 -11.88
CA PHE A 217 4.61 1.36 -11.25
C PHE A 217 5.43 0.47 -10.30
N GLY A 218 5.09 0.48 -9.01
CA GLY A 218 5.68 -0.41 -8.01
C GLY A 218 4.85 -0.50 -6.72
N ASP A 219 4.06 0.52 -6.41
CA ASP A 219 3.15 0.53 -5.28
C ASP A 219 1.79 1.11 -5.71
N PRO A 220 0.69 0.33 -5.69
CA PRO A 220 -0.63 0.79 -6.13
C PRO A 220 -1.18 1.94 -5.26
N PHE A 221 -0.69 2.11 -4.03
CA PHE A 221 -1.09 3.22 -3.17
C PHE A 221 -0.49 4.54 -3.63
N TRP A 222 0.78 4.55 -3.99
CA TRP A 222 1.42 5.74 -4.54
C TRP A 222 0.96 6.06 -5.95
N GLU A 223 0.74 5.04 -6.76
CA GLU A 223 0.14 5.19 -8.08
C GLU A 223 -1.22 5.92 -7.99
N LEU A 224 -2.01 5.59 -6.96
CA LEU A 224 -3.25 6.30 -6.66
C LEU A 224 -2.98 7.76 -6.25
N GLU A 225 -1.98 8.05 -5.43
CA GLU A 225 -1.62 9.42 -5.05
C GLU A 225 -1.13 10.26 -6.25
N VAL A 226 -0.29 9.68 -7.12
CA VAL A 226 0.21 10.33 -8.34
C VAL A 226 -0.94 10.59 -9.32
N LEU A 227 -1.82 9.59 -9.51
CA LEU A 227 -3.03 9.76 -10.32
C LEU A 227 -3.91 10.89 -9.76
N GLU A 228 -4.10 10.94 -8.43
CA GLU A 228 -4.89 11.99 -7.80
C GLU A 228 -4.28 13.37 -7.97
N ALA A 229 -2.97 13.52 -7.74
CA ALA A 229 -2.28 14.77 -7.98
C ALA A 229 -2.39 15.19 -9.46
N GLY A 230 -2.25 14.24 -10.38
CA GLY A 230 -2.44 14.47 -11.81
C GLY A 230 -3.86 14.95 -12.14
N VAL A 231 -4.88 14.32 -11.55
CA VAL A 231 -6.29 14.71 -11.74
C VAL A 231 -6.56 16.09 -11.15
N ARG A 232 -6.07 16.36 -9.95
CA ARG A 232 -6.29 17.61 -9.22
C ARG A 232 -5.65 18.81 -9.92
N TRP A 233 -4.41 18.68 -10.40
CA TRP A 233 -3.61 19.81 -10.85
C TRP A 233 -3.50 19.95 -12.37
N LYS A 234 -3.62 18.85 -13.12
CA LYS A 234 -3.26 18.84 -14.56
C LYS A 234 -4.37 18.36 -15.49
N LEU A 235 -5.47 17.78 -15.00
CA LEU A 235 -6.48 17.17 -15.88
C LEU A 235 -7.24 18.20 -16.72
N ALA A 236 -7.57 19.36 -16.14
CA ALA A 236 -8.30 20.41 -16.86
C ALA A 236 -7.55 20.87 -18.12
N THR A 237 -6.23 21.05 -18.01
CA THR A 237 -5.34 21.51 -19.09
C THR A 237 -4.63 20.37 -19.83
N ALA A 238 -4.93 19.11 -19.50
CA ALA A 238 -4.28 17.96 -20.13
C ALA A 238 -4.64 17.86 -21.62
N SER A 239 -3.64 17.57 -22.46
CA SER A 239 -3.89 17.13 -23.83
C SER A 239 -4.64 15.80 -23.86
N GLN A 240 -5.32 15.52 -24.96
CA GLN A 240 -6.08 14.27 -25.13
C GLN A 240 -5.21 13.02 -24.93
N ALA A 241 -4.00 13.02 -25.50
CA ALA A 241 -3.03 11.93 -25.32
C ALA A 241 -2.63 11.74 -23.83
N ARG A 242 -2.48 12.83 -23.07
CA ARG A 242 -2.17 12.76 -21.63
C ARG A 242 -3.35 12.22 -20.83
N ALA A 243 -4.57 12.66 -21.12
CA ALA A 243 -5.77 12.15 -20.46
C ALA A 243 -6.00 10.66 -20.74
N LEU A 244 -5.73 10.18 -21.96
CA LEU A 244 -5.78 8.74 -22.29
C LEU A 244 -4.73 7.92 -21.51
N ARG A 245 -3.52 8.44 -21.33
CA ARG A 245 -2.51 7.79 -20.47
C ARG A 245 -2.95 7.71 -19.01
N MET A 246 -3.55 8.78 -18.49
CA MET A 246 -4.13 8.79 -17.14
C MET A 246 -5.28 7.77 -17.01
N LEU A 247 -6.10 7.63 -18.05
CA LEU A 247 -7.19 6.65 -18.08
C LEU A 247 -6.64 5.21 -17.99
N ALA A 248 -5.72 4.84 -18.89
CA ALA A 248 -5.09 3.52 -18.89
C ALA A 248 -4.34 3.23 -17.58
N ARG A 249 -3.74 4.26 -16.96
CA ARG A 249 -3.11 4.16 -15.64
C ARG A 249 -4.13 3.84 -14.56
N SER A 250 -5.26 4.55 -14.53
CA SER A 250 -6.31 4.32 -13.53
C SER A 250 -6.94 2.92 -13.61
N GLU A 251 -7.12 2.35 -14.80
CA GLU A 251 -7.66 0.99 -14.98
C GLU A 251 -6.76 -0.05 -14.29
N ARG A 252 -5.44 0.04 -14.50
CA ARG A 252 -4.47 -0.85 -13.85
C ARG A 252 -4.46 -0.69 -12.32
N ILE A 253 -4.58 0.54 -11.83
CA ILE A 253 -4.56 0.83 -10.38
C ILE A 253 -5.79 0.23 -9.68
N VAL A 254 -6.98 0.36 -10.28
CA VAL A 254 -8.22 -0.18 -9.69
C VAL A 254 -8.11 -1.67 -9.39
N ASP A 255 -7.52 -2.43 -10.32
CA ASP A 255 -7.33 -3.87 -10.17
C ASP A 255 -6.21 -4.21 -9.18
N ALA A 256 -5.11 -3.43 -9.20
CA ALA A 256 -3.98 -3.60 -8.28
C ALA A 256 -4.35 -3.29 -6.81
N LEU A 257 -5.42 -2.52 -6.58
CA LEU A 257 -5.96 -2.20 -5.25
C LEU A 257 -6.94 -3.27 -4.72
N PHE A 258 -6.96 -4.46 -5.31
CA PHE A 258 -7.76 -5.59 -4.81
C PHE A 258 -7.50 -5.82 -3.31
N GLY A 259 -8.57 -6.03 -2.54
CA GLY A 259 -8.50 -6.12 -1.07
C GLY A 259 -8.54 -4.76 -0.35
N TYR A 260 -8.54 -3.63 -1.05
CA TYR A 260 -8.64 -2.28 -0.47
C TYR A 260 -9.83 -1.47 -1.01
N PRO A 261 -11.09 -1.83 -0.65
CA PRO A 261 -12.31 -1.28 -1.26
C PRO A 261 -12.40 0.25 -1.28
N ARG A 262 -12.04 0.92 -0.16
CA ARG A 262 -12.07 2.40 -0.10
C ARG A 262 -11.09 3.04 -1.09
N ARG A 263 -9.95 2.41 -1.33
CA ARG A 263 -8.94 2.90 -2.27
C ARG A 263 -9.36 2.60 -3.71
N GLN A 264 -9.99 1.45 -3.97
CA GLN A 264 -10.61 1.14 -5.26
C GLN A 264 -11.70 2.17 -5.61
N ALA A 265 -12.59 2.48 -4.66
CA ALA A 265 -13.61 3.52 -4.81
C ALA A 265 -12.99 4.88 -5.14
N ARG A 266 -11.95 5.28 -4.39
CA ARG A 266 -11.20 6.53 -4.63
C ARG A 266 -10.59 6.56 -6.04
N CYS A 267 -9.98 5.46 -6.50
CA CYS A 267 -9.43 5.36 -7.85
C CYS A 267 -10.53 5.45 -8.93
N LEU A 268 -11.65 4.77 -8.74
CA LEU A 268 -12.80 4.80 -9.66
C LEU A 268 -13.42 6.20 -9.78
N ARG A 269 -13.42 6.98 -8.70
CA ARG A 269 -13.78 8.41 -8.76
C ARG A 269 -12.82 9.22 -9.63
N LEU A 270 -11.52 8.93 -9.60
CA LEU A 270 -10.54 9.63 -10.45
C LEU A 270 -10.70 9.19 -11.92
N HIS A 271 -10.89 7.90 -12.14
CA HIS A 271 -11.17 7.30 -13.46
C HIS A 271 -12.39 7.96 -14.13
N GLY A 272 -13.51 8.12 -13.41
CA GLY A 272 -14.68 8.81 -13.93
C GLY A 272 -14.43 10.27 -14.31
N GLN A 273 -13.62 11.00 -13.54
CA GLN A 273 -13.28 12.40 -13.86
C GLN A 273 -12.45 12.49 -15.15
N ILE A 274 -11.56 11.53 -15.37
CA ILE A 274 -10.76 11.45 -16.59
C ILE A 274 -11.68 11.16 -17.80
N LEU A 275 -12.65 10.27 -17.65
CA LEU A 275 -13.64 9.97 -18.69
C LEU A 275 -14.53 11.18 -19.02
N GLU A 276 -14.98 11.95 -18.03
CA GLU A 276 -15.67 13.24 -18.27
C GLU A 276 -14.81 14.17 -19.12
N ARG A 277 -13.52 14.31 -18.79
CA ARG A 277 -12.58 15.16 -19.55
C ARG A 277 -12.36 14.69 -20.99
N LEU A 278 -12.46 13.39 -21.22
CA LEU A 278 -12.36 12.75 -22.54
C LEU A 278 -13.67 12.77 -23.33
N GLY A 279 -14.74 13.38 -22.80
CA GLY A 279 -16.05 13.43 -23.48
C GLY A 279 -16.79 12.09 -23.47
N ARG A 280 -16.53 11.23 -22.46
CA ARG A 280 -17.14 9.90 -22.29
C ARG A 280 -18.05 9.86 -21.05
N PRO A 281 -19.17 10.61 -21.03
CA PRO A 281 -20.01 10.78 -19.84
C PRO A 281 -20.67 9.47 -19.37
N ASP A 282 -21.11 8.61 -20.29
CA ASP A 282 -21.75 7.33 -19.95
C ASP A 282 -20.78 6.38 -19.23
N ASP A 283 -19.54 6.35 -19.70
CA ASP A 283 -18.48 5.54 -19.11
C ASP A 283 -18.09 6.10 -17.74
N ALA A 284 -18.03 7.43 -17.61
CA ALA A 284 -17.79 8.08 -16.34
C ALA A 284 -18.84 7.70 -15.29
N VAL A 285 -20.10 7.63 -15.69
CA VAL A 285 -21.21 7.20 -14.83
C VAL A 285 -21.07 5.74 -14.41
N ARG A 286 -20.69 4.85 -15.33
CA ARG A 286 -20.41 3.44 -14.99
C ARG A 286 -19.26 3.33 -13.99
N ALA A 287 -18.19 4.09 -14.16
CA ALA A 287 -17.08 4.14 -13.21
C ALA A 287 -17.50 4.66 -11.83
N TYR A 288 -18.31 5.72 -11.77
CA TYR A 288 -18.83 6.26 -10.53
C TYR A 288 -19.75 5.30 -9.79
N ARG A 289 -20.61 4.57 -10.51
CA ARG A 289 -21.48 3.53 -9.94
C ARG A 289 -20.65 2.38 -9.37
N ARG A 290 -19.69 1.86 -10.14
CA ARG A 290 -18.74 0.84 -9.66
C ARG A 290 -17.97 1.32 -8.42
N GLY A 291 -17.62 2.60 -8.35
CA GLY A 291 -16.98 3.19 -7.17
C GLY A 291 -17.90 3.24 -5.96
N LEU A 292 -19.20 3.53 -6.14
CA LEU A 292 -20.20 3.53 -5.08
C LEU A 292 -20.47 2.12 -4.52
N ASP A 293 -20.32 1.08 -5.33
CA ASP A 293 -20.42 -0.31 -4.89
C ASP A 293 -19.32 -0.65 -3.86
N TYR A 294 -18.14 -0.04 -3.98
CA TYR A 294 -17.04 -0.21 -3.02
C TYR A 294 -17.11 0.75 -1.81
N ASP A 295 -17.51 2.02 -2.04
CA ASP A 295 -17.72 3.01 -0.98
C ASP A 295 -18.99 3.83 -1.27
N PRO A 296 -20.10 3.54 -0.58
CA PRO A 296 -21.35 4.30 -0.76
C PRO A 296 -21.25 5.79 -0.36
N ARG A 297 -20.18 6.19 0.32
CA ARG A 297 -19.88 7.59 0.70
C ARG A 297 -18.98 8.29 -0.32
N LEU A 298 -18.64 7.64 -1.43
CA LEU A 298 -17.85 8.24 -2.49
C LEU A 298 -18.53 9.54 -2.97
N GLY A 299 -17.81 10.66 -2.89
CA GLY A 299 -18.31 12.00 -3.12
C GLY A 299 -18.65 12.35 -4.58
N VAL A 300 -19.41 11.51 -5.29
CA VAL A 300 -19.69 11.62 -6.74
C VAL A 300 -21.13 12.02 -7.05
N ARG A 301 -22.01 12.16 -6.05
CA ARG A 301 -23.45 12.45 -6.25
C ARG A 301 -23.72 13.73 -7.03
N ARG A 302 -22.95 14.82 -6.77
CA ARG A 302 -23.10 16.08 -7.51
C ARG A 302 -22.69 15.94 -8.99
N ARG A 303 -21.63 15.16 -9.26
CA ARG A 303 -21.15 14.89 -10.63
C ARG A 303 -22.16 14.05 -11.41
N LEU A 304 -22.67 12.97 -10.82
CA LEU A 304 -23.73 12.14 -11.42
C LEU A 304 -24.98 12.95 -11.80
N LYS A 305 -25.43 13.85 -10.91
CA LYS A 305 -26.53 14.78 -11.20
C LYS A 305 -26.20 15.73 -12.34
N GLY A 306 -24.98 16.27 -12.38
CA GLY A 306 -24.52 17.18 -13.44
C GLY A 306 -24.45 16.52 -14.82
N LEU A 307 -24.22 15.20 -14.88
CA LEU A 307 -24.19 14.42 -16.11
C LEU A 307 -25.58 13.97 -16.59
N GLY A 308 -26.67 14.45 -15.97
CA GLY A 308 -28.04 14.07 -16.34
C GLY A 308 -28.48 12.69 -15.81
N PHE A 309 -27.63 12.02 -15.04
CA PHE A 309 -27.96 10.75 -14.42
C PHE A 309 -28.56 10.98 -13.03
N ALA A 310 -29.87 11.24 -13.02
CA ALA A 310 -30.66 11.06 -11.81
C ALA A 310 -30.57 9.57 -11.39
N SER A 311 -30.46 9.33 -10.08
CA SER A 311 -30.36 7.99 -9.49
C SER A 311 -31.42 7.05 -10.08
N ALA A 312 -31.02 6.12 -10.94
CA ALA A 312 -31.73 4.85 -11.07
C ALA A 312 -31.57 4.17 -9.71
N ALA A 313 -32.55 4.38 -8.83
CA ALA A 313 -32.70 3.85 -7.48
C ALA A 313 -31.50 3.10 -6.91
N TYR A 314 -30.36 3.79 -6.73
CA TYR A 314 -29.48 3.42 -5.64
C TYR A 314 -30.19 3.97 -4.40
N PRO A 315 -30.56 3.13 -3.41
CA PRO A 315 -31.37 3.56 -2.28
C PRO A 315 -30.80 4.85 -1.73
N ARG A 316 -31.66 5.87 -1.61
CA ARG A 316 -31.33 7.14 -0.96
C ARG A 316 -30.65 6.76 0.36
N SER A 317 -29.35 7.00 0.42
CA SER A 317 -28.43 6.44 1.42
C SER A 317 -28.44 4.91 1.48
N ALA A 318 -27.36 4.26 1.03
CA ALA A 318 -26.80 3.25 1.92
C ALA A 318 -26.66 3.97 3.28
N PRO A 319 -27.30 3.47 4.34
CA PRO A 319 -27.18 4.11 5.63
C PRO A 319 -25.67 4.28 5.90
N ARG A 320 -25.30 5.43 6.46
CA ARG A 320 -24.08 5.55 7.28
C ARG A 320 -23.95 4.19 7.99
N PRO A 321 -22.84 3.41 7.92
CA PRO A 321 -22.80 2.07 8.50
C PRO A 321 -23.50 2.23 9.81
N THR A 322 -24.70 1.65 9.89
CA THR A 322 -25.30 1.49 11.16
C THR A 322 -24.23 0.58 11.75
N THR A 323 -23.39 1.15 12.63
CA THR A 323 -23.33 0.57 13.97
C THR A 323 -24.73 0.02 14.15
N GLU A 324 -24.90 -1.30 14.02
CA GLU A 324 -26.15 -1.95 14.41
C GLU A 324 -26.65 -1.13 15.59
N PRO A 325 -27.81 -0.46 15.43
CA PRO A 325 -28.17 0.69 16.27
C PRO A 325 -27.83 0.28 17.67
N ASP A 326 -26.82 0.89 18.30
CA ASP A 326 -26.17 0.25 19.43
C ASP A 326 -27.24 -0.03 20.50
N LEU A 327 -27.76 -1.26 20.49
CA LEU A 327 -28.99 -1.66 21.20
C LEU A 327 -28.64 -1.93 22.65
N ARG A 328 -27.34 -1.86 22.98
CA ARG A 328 -26.82 -1.97 24.32
C ARG A 328 -27.64 -1.05 25.24
N PRO A 329 -28.31 -1.60 26.26
CA PRO A 329 -29.05 -0.79 27.20
C PRO A 329 -28.08 0.17 27.91
N TYR A 330 -28.60 1.32 28.32
CA TYR A 330 -27.80 2.22 29.14
C TYR A 330 -27.68 1.64 30.55
N ALA A 331 -26.50 1.74 31.15
CA ALA A 331 -26.29 1.41 32.55
C ALA A 331 -26.99 2.41 33.49
N SER A 332 -27.30 3.61 33.00
CA SER A 332 -28.11 4.62 33.68
C SER A 332 -28.86 5.51 32.68
N THR A 333 -30.05 5.96 33.04
CA THR A 333 -30.88 6.90 32.26
C THR A 333 -30.85 8.34 32.82
N THR A 334 -29.99 8.60 33.80
CA THR A 334 -29.87 9.90 34.47
C THR A 334 -28.53 10.57 34.17
N CYS A 335 -28.47 11.90 34.34
CA CYS A 335 -27.25 12.65 34.19
C CYS A 335 -26.22 12.29 35.29
N PRO A 336 -24.96 11.96 34.95
CA PRO A 336 -23.94 11.58 35.93
C PRO A 336 -23.40 12.76 36.76
N SER A 337 -23.82 13.99 36.44
CA SER A 337 -23.45 15.21 37.18
C SER A 337 -24.54 15.67 38.14
N CYS A 338 -25.81 15.62 37.76
CA CYS A 338 -26.92 16.19 38.56
C CYS A 338 -28.09 15.24 38.81
N GLY A 339 -28.06 14.01 38.28
CA GLY A 339 -29.13 13.02 38.47
C GLY A 339 -30.41 13.26 37.68
N ALA A 340 -30.52 14.34 36.90
CA ALA A 340 -31.71 14.62 36.10
C ALA A 340 -31.99 13.50 35.08
N GLY A 341 -33.25 13.09 34.96
CA GLY A 341 -33.71 12.13 33.94
C GLY A 341 -33.47 12.64 32.53
N LEU A 342 -32.92 11.80 31.66
CA LEU A 342 -32.55 12.18 30.30
C LEU A 342 -33.52 11.57 29.28
N SER A 343 -34.28 12.44 28.59
CA SER A 343 -35.13 12.05 27.45
C SER A 343 -35.01 13.10 26.33
N PRO A 344 -34.53 12.73 25.12
CA PRO A 344 -33.98 11.42 24.75
C PRO A 344 -32.60 11.15 25.39
N LEU A 345 -32.26 9.88 25.55
CA LEU A 345 -30.93 9.47 26.03
C LEU A 345 -29.83 9.83 25.00
N PRO A 346 -28.69 10.37 25.45
CA PRO A 346 -27.64 10.83 24.54
C PRO A 346 -26.90 9.64 23.93
N ARG A 347 -26.76 9.62 22.60
CA ARG A 347 -26.02 8.58 21.85
C ARG A 347 -24.56 8.93 21.59
N ALA A 348 -24.17 10.18 21.84
CA ALA A 348 -22.82 10.72 21.69
C ALA A 348 -22.61 11.81 22.74
N LYS A 349 -21.39 12.36 22.82
CA LYS A 349 -21.08 13.47 23.74
C LYS A 349 -22.12 14.59 23.62
N SER A 350 -22.76 14.95 24.71
CA SER A 350 -23.81 15.98 24.76
C SER A 350 -23.68 16.86 26.01
N LYS A 351 -24.54 17.86 26.15
CA LYS A 351 -24.71 18.62 27.40
C LYS A 351 -26.01 18.24 28.07
N CYS A 352 -26.00 18.16 29.40
CA CYS A 352 -27.23 18.05 30.18
C CYS A 352 -28.07 19.33 30.01
N ARG A 353 -29.37 19.20 29.74
CA ARG A 353 -30.27 20.37 29.65
C ARG A 353 -30.57 21.00 31.01
N ALA A 354 -30.45 20.23 32.10
CA ALA A 354 -30.74 20.70 33.44
C ALA A 354 -29.54 21.45 34.07
N CYS A 355 -28.33 20.88 34.01
CA CYS A 355 -27.15 21.47 34.67
C CYS A 355 -26.08 21.99 33.71
N GLY A 356 -26.25 21.85 32.40
CA GLY A 356 -25.28 22.30 31.39
C GLY A 356 -23.99 21.47 31.30
N SER A 357 -23.72 20.57 32.24
CA SER A 357 -22.50 19.76 32.29
C SER A 357 -22.37 18.83 31.07
N GLN A 358 -21.13 18.56 30.65
CA GLN A 358 -20.85 17.64 29.56
C GLN A 358 -21.07 16.18 30.00
N ILE A 359 -21.81 15.44 29.17
CA ILE A 359 -22.06 14.01 29.32
C ILE A 359 -21.30 13.29 28.20
N TRP A 360 -20.48 12.32 28.59
CA TRP A 360 -19.78 11.43 27.66
C TRP A 360 -20.48 10.07 27.61
N VAL A 361 -20.56 9.49 26.43
CA VAL A 361 -21.16 8.17 26.20
C VAL A 361 -20.06 7.20 25.79
N ARG A 362 -19.92 6.08 26.52
CA ARG A 362 -18.96 5.01 26.21
C ARG A 362 -19.67 3.67 26.18
N GLY A 363 -19.35 2.83 25.21
CA GLY A 363 -19.71 1.42 25.23
C GLY A 363 -18.69 0.64 26.04
N ALA A 364 -19.12 -0.43 26.70
CA ALA A 364 -18.25 -1.33 27.43
C ALA A 364 -18.42 -2.80 26.95
N PRO A 365 -17.45 -3.69 27.25
CA PRO A 365 -17.52 -5.11 26.95
C PRO A 365 -18.70 -5.84 27.62
N ASP A 366 -19.27 -5.26 28.68
CA ASP A 366 -20.48 -5.74 29.36
C ASP A 366 -21.78 -5.61 28.54
N GLY A 367 -21.68 -5.14 27.29
CA GLY A 367 -22.82 -4.95 26.42
C GLY A 367 -23.72 -3.79 26.84
N ARG A 368 -23.22 -2.80 27.61
CA ARG A 368 -23.98 -1.60 28.02
C ARG A 368 -23.33 -0.30 27.59
N ARG A 369 -24.12 0.78 27.67
CA ARG A 369 -23.66 2.18 27.49
C ARG A 369 -23.58 2.90 28.82
N HIS A 370 -22.44 3.50 29.09
CA HIS A 370 -22.18 4.26 30.31
C HIS A 370 -22.23 5.76 30.01
N LEU A 371 -23.01 6.49 30.81
CA LEU A 371 -23.05 7.95 30.83
C LEU A 371 -22.06 8.44 31.88
N LEU A 372 -21.03 9.15 31.45
CA LEU A 372 -19.87 9.48 32.27
C LEU A 372 -19.62 10.99 32.26
N ARG A 373 -19.07 11.48 33.37
CA ARG A 373 -18.37 12.77 33.41
C ARG A 373 -16.96 12.62 32.85
N HIS A 374 -16.29 13.75 32.61
CA HIS A 374 -14.93 13.73 32.07
C HIS A 374 -13.93 13.06 33.02
N ASP A 375 -14.02 13.33 34.32
CA ASP A 375 -13.21 12.75 35.41
C ASP A 375 -13.41 11.23 35.60
N GLN A 376 -14.45 10.67 34.98
CA GLN A 376 -14.78 9.23 35.06
C GLN A 376 -14.29 8.45 33.84
N LEU A 377 -13.74 9.11 32.81
CA LEU A 377 -13.31 8.44 31.58
C LEU A 377 -12.12 7.51 31.79
N ASP A 378 -11.10 7.96 32.51
CA ASP A 378 -9.86 7.18 32.71
C ASP A 378 -10.11 5.98 33.61
N ALA A 379 -10.88 6.16 34.70
CA ALA A 379 -11.29 5.06 35.57
C ALA A 379 -12.17 4.03 34.83
N HIS A 380 -13.04 4.49 33.91
CA HIS A 380 -13.83 3.60 33.08
C HIS A 380 -12.96 2.84 32.07
N GLN A 381 -11.95 3.46 31.45
CA GLN A 381 -11.02 2.78 30.53
C GLN A 381 -10.15 1.76 31.27
N ALA A 382 -9.53 2.13 32.39
CA ALA A 382 -8.67 1.26 33.19
C ALA A 382 -9.41 0.01 33.70
N ARG A 383 -10.69 0.14 34.07
CA ARG A 383 -11.54 -0.98 34.47
C ARG A 383 -11.68 -2.05 33.37
N TRP A 384 -11.70 -1.64 32.10
CA TRP A 384 -11.86 -2.57 30.97
C TRP A 384 -10.53 -3.04 30.39
N ASP A 385 -9.46 -2.26 30.50
CA ASP A 385 -8.11 -2.73 30.16
C ASP A 385 -7.69 -3.91 31.05
N GLN A 386 -8.06 -3.88 32.34
CA GLN A 386 -7.90 -5.04 33.25
C GLN A 386 -8.76 -6.25 32.86
N TRP A 387 -9.93 -6.03 32.23
CA TRP A 387 -10.81 -7.10 31.75
C TRP A 387 -10.22 -7.79 30.51
N TRP A 388 -9.64 -7.02 29.58
CA TRP A 388 -8.95 -7.58 28.41
C TRP A 388 -7.63 -8.28 28.74
N GLY A 389 -6.90 -7.80 29.76
CA GLY A 389 -5.67 -8.44 30.23
C GLY A 389 -5.88 -9.84 30.82
N ARG A 390 -7.09 -10.16 31.32
CA ARG A 390 -7.45 -11.50 31.83
C ARG A 390 -8.04 -12.43 30.77
N ALA A 391 -8.33 -11.93 29.57
CA ALA A 391 -9.03 -12.67 28.51
C ALA A 391 -8.09 -13.28 27.44
N GLN A 392 -6.77 -13.29 27.67
CA GLN A 392 -5.83 -14.06 26.84
C GLN A 392 -5.92 -15.55 27.22
N PRO A 393 -6.20 -16.48 26.28
CA PRO A 393 -6.09 -17.90 26.56
C PRO A 393 -4.60 -18.26 26.69
N GLY A 394 -4.19 -18.72 27.87
CA GLY A 394 -2.83 -19.19 28.14
C GLY A 394 -2.18 -18.73 29.46
N ALA A 395 -2.92 -18.09 30.37
CA ALA A 395 -2.47 -17.85 31.74
C ALA A 395 -3.28 -18.72 32.72
N GLU A 396 -3.12 -20.03 32.61
CA GLU A 396 -3.11 -21.04 33.68
C GLU A 396 -2.66 -22.39 33.09
#